data_AF-V7CNS2-F1
#
_entry.id   AF-V7CNS2-F1
#
_cell.length_a   1.000
_cell.length_b   1.000
_cell.length_c   1.000
_cell.angle_alpha   90.00
_cell.angle_beta   90.00
_cell.angle_gamma   90.00
#
_symmetry.space_group_name_H-M   'P 1'
#
loop_
_entity.id
_entity.type
_entity.pdbx_description
1 polymer ?
#
loop_
_entity_poly.entity_id
_entity_poly.type
_entity_poly.pdbx_seq_one_letter_code
_entity_poly.pdbx_strand_id
1 'polypeptide(L)'
;MKSFDINGTTLSLALYADVTNSNNNNYQHFYFFLMLPLLSTEPESKYFPCSSGCIQDSSSQARDSLTTRTPHSELVYNYSGSKHITESLKRCGISDSTIYILAARFAASPDEIQAIENLVNGKEIDLEELEGRANQSQIQKHYKISAPELGVSSLADAIVCRIAARDAL
;
A
#
# COMPACT_ATOMS: atom_id res chain seq x y z
N MET A 1 14.91 -3.54 3.96
CA MET A 1 13.55 -3.26 4.49
C MET A 1 13.57 -2.43 5.79
N LYS A 2 12.69 -1.42 5.92
CA LYS A 2 12.41 -0.67 7.18
C LYS A 2 11.19 -1.27 7.89
N SER A 3 11.21 -1.40 9.21
CA SER A 3 10.11 -1.97 10.00
C SER A 3 9.43 -0.94 10.89
N PHE A 4 8.10 -1.01 10.99
CA PHE A 4 7.23 -0.11 11.74
C PHE A 4 6.36 -0.90 12.70
N ASP A 5 6.08 -0.40 13.91
CA ASP A 5 5.11 -1.02 14.82
C ASP A 5 3.71 -0.45 14.58
N ILE A 6 2.74 -1.32 14.30
CA ILE A 6 1.34 -0.96 14.10
C ILE A 6 0.49 -1.82 15.05
N ASN A 7 -0.01 -1.21 16.13
CA ASN A 7 -0.86 -1.85 17.13
C ASN A 7 -0.28 -3.18 17.67
N GLY A 8 1.02 -3.25 17.92
CA GLY A 8 1.69 -4.45 18.43
C GLY A 8 2.00 -5.51 17.37
N THR A 9 1.80 -5.20 16.08
CA THR A 9 2.25 -6.02 14.95
C THR A 9 3.27 -5.24 14.13
N THR A 10 4.41 -5.85 13.81
CA THR A 10 5.45 -5.21 13.00
C THR A 10 5.09 -5.25 11.51
N LEU A 11 5.03 -4.10 10.84
CA LEU A 11 4.94 -3.97 9.39
C LEU A 11 6.32 -3.67 8.81
N SER A 12 6.84 -4.56 7.97
CA SER A 12 8.08 -4.32 7.24
C SER A 12 7.78 -3.82 5.83
N LEU A 13 8.43 -2.74 5.42
CA LEU A 13 8.29 -2.09 4.12
C LEU A 13 9.65 -2.02 3.39
N ALA A 14 9.65 -2.26 2.08
CA ALA A 14 10.76 -1.89 1.18
C ALA A 14 10.21 -1.33 -0.12
N LEU A 15 10.92 -0.35 -0.67
CA LEU A 15 10.62 0.20 -1.98
C LEU A 15 11.69 -0.25 -2.97
N TYR A 16 11.25 -0.81 -4.08
CA TYR A 16 12.12 -1.26 -5.16
C TYR A 16 11.85 -0.44 -6.42
N ALA A 17 12.93 0.00 -7.07
CA ALA A 17 12.93 0.66 -8.36
C ALA A 17 13.62 -0.21 -9.41
N ASP A 18 13.41 0.13 -10.68
CA ASP A 18 14.00 -0.56 -11.84
C ASP A 18 13.72 -2.07 -11.83
N VAL A 19 12.51 -2.45 -11.37
CA VAL A 19 12.12 -3.86 -11.27
C VAL A 19 11.94 -4.46 -12.66
N THR A 20 12.63 -5.57 -12.93
CA THR A 20 12.58 -6.24 -14.25
C THR A 20 11.76 -7.52 -14.27
N ASN A 21 11.37 -8.04 -13.11
CA ASN A 21 10.66 -9.32 -12.98
C ASN A 21 9.22 -9.17 -12.43
N SER A 22 8.58 -8.02 -12.68
CA SER A 22 7.20 -7.68 -12.29
C SER A 22 6.13 -8.69 -12.72
N ASN A 23 6.39 -9.48 -13.77
CA ASN A 23 5.50 -10.53 -14.26
C ASN A 23 5.59 -11.85 -13.47
N ASN A 24 6.42 -11.91 -12.42
CA ASN A 24 6.64 -13.12 -11.65
C ASN A 24 5.43 -13.44 -10.76
N ASN A 25 4.77 -14.57 -11.00
CA ASN A 25 3.61 -15.00 -10.22
C ASN A 25 3.94 -15.24 -8.72
N ASN A 26 5.22 -15.40 -8.37
CA ASN A 26 5.67 -15.60 -6.99
C ASN A 26 5.40 -14.39 -6.08
N TYR A 27 5.05 -13.22 -6.63
CA TYR A 27 4.60 -12.07 -5.83
C TYR A 27 3.28 -12.33 -5.09
N GLN A 28 2.50 -13.35 -5.45
CA GLN A 28 1.24 -13.66 -4.77
C GLN A 28 1.40 -14.08 -3.29
N HIS A 29 2.61 -14.49 -2.88
CA HIS A 29 2.87 -14.96 -1.51
C HIS A 29 3.29 -13.86 -0.53
N PHE A 30 3.54 -12.65 -0.99
CA PHE A 30 4.07 -11.54 -0.21
C PHE A 30 3.27 -10.27 -0.51
N TYR A 31 3.11 -9.35 0.47
CA TYR A 31 2.26 -8.16 0.31
C TYR A 31 2.90 -7.10 -0.58
N PHE A 32 3.07 -7.42 -1.85
CA PHE A 32 3.49 -6.46 -2.84
C PHE A 32 2.30 -5.67 -3.36
N PHE A 33 2.42 -4.36 -3.24
CA PHE A 33 1.42 -3.42 -3.71
C PHE A 33 2.08 -2.39 -4.62
N LEU A 34 1.35 -1.98 -5.65
CA LEU A 34 1.79 -0.96 -6.59
C LEU A 34 1.45 0.40 -6.03
N MET A 35 2.46 1.07 -5.48
CA MET A 35 2.21 2.27 -4.71
C MET A 35 1.90 3.48 -5.59
N LEU A 36 0.70 4.01 -5.38
CA LEU A 36 0.38 5.42 -5.44
C LEU A 36 1.10 6.12 -4.26
N PRO A 37 2.14 6.92 -4.48
CA PRO A 37 2.87 7.52 -3.38
C PRO A 37 2.17 8.75 -2.82
N LEU A 38 1.99 8.83 -1.50
CA LEU A 38 1.11 9.82 -0.90
C LEU A 38 1.88 10.81 -0.03
N LEU A 39 1.71 12.09 -0.37
CA LEU A 39 2.31 13.21 0.34
C LEU A 39 1.69 13.34 1.72
N SER A 40 2.54 13.36 2.74
CA SER A 40 2.29 14.16 3.92
C SER A 40 3.56 14.94 4.30
N THR A 41 3.37 16.15 4.81
CA THR A 41 4.42 17.12 5.11
C THR A 41 5.28 16.75 6.32
N GLU A 42 4.96 15.67 7.04
CA GLU A 42 5.70 15.17 8.19
C GLU A 42 6.22 13.74 7.94
N PRO A 43 7.46 13.40 8.37
CA PRO A 43 8.11 12.12 8.05
C PRO A 43 7.33 10.89 8.55
N GLU A 44 6.64 11.01 9.68
CA GLU A 44 5.81 9.94 10.24
C GLU A 44 4.46 9.82 9.53
N SER A 45 4.08 10.86 8.79
CA SER A 45 2.77 11.00 8.17
C SER A 45 2.71 10.48 6.72
N LYS A 46 3.87 10.22 6.11
CA LYS A 46 3.99 9.76 4.71
C LYS A 46 3.42 8.36 4.46
N TYR A 47 3.27 7.56 5.50
CA TYR A 47 2.78 6.18 5.41
C TYR A 47 1.33 6.00 5.88
N PHE A 48 0.66 7.05 6.36
CA PHE A 48 -0.65 6.94 7.01
C PHE A 48 -1.70 6.18 6.19
N PRO A 49 -1.85 6.41 4.87
CA PRO A 49 -2.82 5.67 4.07
C PRO A 49 -2.54 4.16 4.03
N CYS A 50 -1.26 3.77 3.96
CA CYS A 50 -0.85 2.38 4.05
C CYS A 50 -1.17 1.83 5.44
N SER A 51 -0.76 2.55 6.49
CA SER A 51 -1.06 2.19 7.89
C SER A 51 -2.56 2.07 8.15
N SER A 52 -3.40 2.95 7.58
CA SER A 52 -4.86 2.89 7.71
C SER A 52 -5.44 1.64 7.05
N GLY A 53 -4.99 1.31 5.83
CA GLY A 53 -5.36 0.04 5.18
C GLY A 53 -4.94 -1.15 6.04
N CYS A 54 -3.70 -1.14 6.53
CA CYS A 54 -3.15 -2.18 7.40
C CYS A 54 -3.95 -2.39 8.69
N ILE A 55 -4.35 -1.29 9.34
CA ILE A 55 -5.18 -1.32 10.56
C ILE A 55 -6.55 -1.92 10.24
N GLN A 56 -7.15 -1.54 9.11
CA GLN A 56 -8.44 -2.06 8.69
C GLN A 56 -8.36 -3.56 8.40
N ASP A 57 -7.33 -4.05 7.71
CA ASP A 57 -7.11 -5.48 7.48
C ASP A 57 -6.99 -6.25 8.77
N SER A 58 -6.12 -5.75 9.67
CA SER A 58 -5.86 -6.40 10.95
C SER A 58 -7.14 -6.48 11.77
N SER A 59 -7.98 -5.44 11.73
CA SER A 59 -9.29 -5.43 12.40
C SER A 59 -10.28 -6.42 11.77
N SER A 60 -10.30 -6.56 10.45
CA SER A 60 -11.16 -7.50 9.73
C SER A 60 -10.71 -8.94 9.92
N GLN A 61 -9.40 -9.18 9.97
CA GLN A 61 -8.81 -10.48 10.27
C GLN A 61 -9.14 -10.91 11.70
N ALA A 62 -9.00 -10.02 12.69
CA ALA A 62 -9.35 -10.31 14.08
C ALA A 62 -10.85 -10.63 14.29
N ARG A 63 -11.71 -10.19 13.36
CA ARG A 63 -13.16 -10.46 13.37
C ARG A 63 -13.56 -11.63 12.45
N ASP A 64 -12.62 -12.34 11.83
CA ASP A 64 -12.85 -13.36 10.79
C ASP A 64 -13.79 -12.86 9.66
N SER A 65 -13.69 -11.56 9.33
CA SER A 65 -14.58 -10.87 8.40
C SER A 65 -13.86 -10.34 7.16
N LEU A 66 -12.93 -11.13 6.59
CA LEU A 66 -12.21 -10.76 5.38
C LEU A 66 -13.15 -10.74 4.17
N THR A 67 -13.07 -9.67 3.37
CA THR A 67 -13.84 -9.55 2.12
C THR A 67 -13.17 -10.33 0.99
N THR A 68 -11.86 -10.45 1.03
CA THR A 68 -11.01 -11.14 0.07
C THR A 68 -10.50 -12.48 0.62
N ARG A 69 -9.89 -13.30 -0.25
CA ARG A 69 -9.43 -14.66 0.11
C ARG A 69 -8.18 -14.69 0.97
N THR A 70 -7.40 -13.61 1.00
CA THR A 70 -6.11 -13.55 1.68
C THR A 70 -5.93 -12.19 2.34
N PRO A 71 -5.21 -12.10 3.47
CA PRO A 71 -4.90 -10.81 4.08
C PRO A 71 -4.10 -9.89 3.15
N HIS A 72 -3.36 -10.45 2.18
CA HIS A 72 -2.71 -9.71 1.11
C HIS A 72 -3.69 -8.91 0.26
N SER A 73 -4.64 -9.64 -0.32
CA SER A 73 -5.63 -9.04 -1.18
C SER A 73 -6.54 -8.09 -0.40
N GLU A 74 -6.72 -8.35 0.91
CA GLU A 74 -7.45 -7.47 1.81
C GLU A 74 -6.74 -6.13 1.94
N LEU A 75 -5.41 -6.12 2.14
CA LEU A 75 -4.63 -4.89 2.23
C LEU A 75 -4.74 -4.06 0.97
N VAL A 76 -4.57 -4.71 -0.19
CA VAL A 76 -4.68 -4.05 -1.49
C VAL A 76 -6.10 -3.50 -1.69
N TYR A 77 -7.11 -4.25 -1.25
CA TYR A 77 -8.52 -3.88 -1.31
C TYR A 77 -8.87 -2.72 -0.38
N ASN A 78 -8.45 -2.77 0.89
CA ASN A 78 -8.65 -1.72 1.89
C ASN A 78 -7.95 -0.43 1.49
N TYR A 79 -6.68 -0.52 1.07
CA TYR A 79 -5.94 0.63 0.59
C TYR A 79 -6.63 1.33 -0.60
N SER A 80 -7.24 0.57 -1.51
CA SER A 80 -7.88 1.15 -2.70
C SER A 80 -9.03 2.12 -2.41
N GLY A 81 -9.64 2.07 -1.21
CA GLY A 81 -10.84 2.85 -0.86
C GLY A 81 -12.08 2.51 -1.71
N SER A 82 -12.06 1.41 -2.47
CA SER A 82 -13.14 0.98 -3.37
C SER A 82 -13.85 -0.26 -2.82
N LYS A 83 -15.14 -0.42 -3.15
CA LYS A 83 -15.92 -1.64 -2.87
C LYS A 83 -15.79 -2.73 -3.95
N HIS A 84 -15.06 -2.44 -5.03
CA HIS A 84 -14.90 -3.35 -6.16
C HIS A 84 -13.55 -4.08 -6.12
N ILE A 85 -13.51 -5.28 -5.53
CA ILE A 85 -12.30 -6.10 -5.33
C ILE A 85 -11.44 -6.18 -6.60
N THR A 86 -12.02 -6.58 -7.73
CA THR A 86 -11.28 -6.75 -9.00
C THR A 86 -10.62 -5.46 -9.45
N GLU A 87 -11.30 -4.34 -9.32
CA GLU A 87 -10.78 -3.03 -9.74
C GLU A 87 -9.69 -2.54 -8.78
N SER A 88 -9.85 -2.81 -7.49
CA SER A 88 -8.82 -2.58 -6.48
C SER A 88 -7.55 -3.35 -6.83
N LEU A 89 -7.63 -4.67 -7.04
CA LEU A 89 -6.44 -5.46 -7.39
C LEU A 89 -5.78 -5.01 -8.70
N LYS A 90 -6.56 -4.55 -9.69
CA LYS A 90 -6.01 -4.05 -10.98
C LYS A 90 -5.30 -2.71 -10.88
N ARG A 91 -5.85 -1.75 -10.14
CA ARG A 91 -5.31 -0.38 -10.06
C ARG A 91 -4.13 -0.27 -9.12
N CYS A 92 -4.16 -1.10 -8.09
CA CYS A 92 -3.39 -0.94 -6.88
C CYS A 92 -2.48 -2.18 -6.65
N GLY A 93 -2.73 -3.30 -7.35
CA GLY A 93 -1.81 -4.44 -7.42
C GLY A 93 -0.77 -4.30 -8.53
N ILE A 94 0.16 -5.28 -8.58
CA ILE A 94 1.26 -5.31 -9.56
C ILE A 94 0.72 -5.64 -10.96
N SER A 95 1.24 -4.93 -11.97
CA SER A 95 1.06 -5.23 -13.39
C SER A 95 2.38 -5.68 -14.05
N ASP A 96 2.32 -6.33 -15.21
CA ASP A 96 3.53 -6.78 -15.93
C ASP A 96 4.48 -5.63 -16.31
N SER A 97 3.97 -4.40 -16.47
CA SER A 97 4.76 -3.21 -16.81
C SER A 97 5.30 -2.44 -15.58
N THR A 98 5.20 -3.02 -14.39
CA THR A 98 5.53 -2.33 -13.14
C THR A 98 7.03 -2.26 -12.91
N ILE A 99 7.58 -1.05 -12.93
CA ILE A 99 9.01 -0.81 -12.65
C ILE A 99 9.27 -0.34 -11.21
N TYR A 100 8.21 -0.04 -10.44
CA TYR A 100 8.27 0.37 -9.03
C TYR A 100 7.35 -0.48 -8.18
N ILE A 101 7.90 -1.12 -7.15
CA ILE A 101 7.14 -2.02 -6.28
C ILE A 101 7.37 -1.61 -4.82
N LEU A 102 6.28 -1.43 -4.08
CA LEU A 102 6.34 -1.38 -2.63
C LEU A 102 6.06 -2.79 -2.09
N ALA A 103 7.05 -3.36 -1.44
CA ALA A 103 6.92 -4.59 -0.68
C ALA A 103 6.48 -4.25 0.74
N ALA A 104 5.38 -4.84 1.18
CA ALA A 104 4.92 -4.83 2.55
C ALA A 104 4.86 -6.27 3.10
N ARG A 105 5.07 -6.43 4.41
CA ARG A 105 4.84 -7.71 5.09
C ARG A 105 4.60 -7.48 6.58
N PHE A 106 3.48 -7.99 7.08
CA PHE A 106 3.21 -8.05 8.52
C PHE A 106 3.97 -9.18 9.18
N ALA A 107 4.45 -8.96 10.41
CA ALA A 107 5.16 -9.90 11.26
C ALA A 107 6.22 -10.71 10.49
N ALA A 108 6.99 -10.03 9.63
CA ALA A 108 7.98 -10.67 8.77
C ALA A 108 9.10 -11.28 9.60
N SER A 109 9.33 -12.59 9.44
CA SER A 109 10.54 -13.24 9.95
C SER A 109 11.77 -12.81 9.14
N PRO A 110 12.99 -12.92 9.70
CA PRO A 110 14.22 -12.60 8.98
C PRO A 110 14.36 -13.39 7.66
N ASP A 111 13.95 -14.66 7.66
CA ASP A 111 13.96 -15.52 6.47
C ASP A 111 12.98 -15.01 5.40
N GLU A 112 11.81 -14.52 5.80
CA GLU A 112 10.84 -13.92 4.88
C GLU A 112 11.32 -12.59 4.31
N ILE A 113 11.98 -11.76 5.10
CA ILE A 113 12.59 -10.51 4.63
C ILE A 113 13.63 -10.83 3.55
N GLN A 114 14.50 -11.81 3.81
CA GLN A 114 15.51 -12.22 2.85
C GLN A 114 14.90 -12.90 1.60
N ALA A 115 13.79 -13.61 1.75
CA ALA A 115 13.04 -14.16 0.62
C ALA A 115 12.43 -13.04 -0.25
N ILE A 116 11.93 -11.96 0.35
CA ILE A 116 11.42 -10.77 -0.36
C ILE A 116 12.54 -10.10 -1.15
N GLU A 117 13.70 -9.89 -0.53
CA GLU A 117 14.87 -9.28 -1.17
C GLU A 117 15.36 -10.10 -2.37
N ASN A 118 15.40 -11.43 -2.24
CA ASN A 118 15.78 -12.33 -3.34
C ASN A 118 14.71 -12.47 -4.43
N LEU A 119 13.44 -12.16 -4.11
CA LEU A 119 12.33 -12.30 -5.04
C LEU A 119 12.21 -11.09 -5.99
N VAL A 120 12.58 -9.89 -5.55
CA VAL A 120 12.46 -8.67 -6.37
C VAL A 120 13.79 -8.40 -7.10
N ASN A 121 13.79 -8.54 -8.42
CA ASN A 121 14.93 -8.12 -9.24
C ASN A 121 14.81 -6.63 -9.53
N GLY A 122 15.18 -5.81 -8.54
CA GLY A 122 15.23 -4.36 -8.63
C GLY A 122 16.19 -3.79 -7.60
N LYS A 123 16.36 -2.47 -7.61
CA LYS A 123 17.17 -1.75 -6.64
C LYS A 123 16.30 -1.32 -5.46
N GLU A 124 16.61 -1.76 -4.25
CA GLU A 124 16.01 -1.16 -3.05
C GLU A 124 16.43 0.31 -2.94
N ILE A 125 15.46 1.21 -2.81
CA ILE A 125 15.64 2.65 -2.65
C ILE A 125 14.99 3.12 -1.35
N ASP A 126 15.37 4.31 -0.88
CA ASP A 126 14.76 4.83 0.34
C ASP A 126 13.25 5.07 0.13
N LEU A 127 12.46 4.73 1.15
CA LEU A 127 11.04 5.06 1.22
C LEU A 127 10.78 6.57 1.10
N GLU A 128 11.77 7.43 1.28
CA GLU A 128 11.66 8.87 1.02
C GLU A 128 11.48 9.22 -0.47
N GLU A 129 12.05 8.43 -1.39
CA GLU A 129 11.93 8.66 -2.84
C GLU A 129 10.52 8.43 -3.39
N LEU A 130 9.71 7.76 -2.58
CA LEU A 130 8.34 7.40 -2.87
C LEU A 130 7.51 8.64 -3.21
N GLU A 131 7.58 9.67 -2.37
CA GLU A 131 6.89 10.95 -2.55
C GLU A 131 7.23 11.63 -3.89
N GLY A 132 8.52 11.63 -4.26
CA GLY A 132 9.00 12.25 -5.50
C GLY A 132 8.53 11.52 -6.76
N ARG A 133 8.20 10.23 -6.64
CA ARG A 133 7.71 9.40 -7.76
C ARG A 133 6.18 9.36 -7.81
N ALA A 134 5.50 10.15 -6.97
CA ALA A 134 4.06 10.19 -6.88
C ALA A 134 3.37 10.85 -8.07
N ASN A 135 2.50 10.11 -8.75
CA ASN A 135 1.56 10.74 -9.67
C ASN A 135 0.33 11.28 -8.90
N GLN A 136 0.48 12.47 -8.32
CA GLN A 136 -0.58 13.12 -7.55
C GLN A 136 -1.90 13.29 -8.34
N SER A 137 -1.82 13.51 -9.65
CA SER A 137 -3.02 13.66 -10.50
C SER A 137 -3.79 12.35 -10.61
N GLN A 138 -3.10 11.22 -10.80
CA GLN A 138 -3.73 9.90 -10.80
C GLN A 138 -4.33 9.56 -9.43
N ILE A 139 -3.64 9.93 -8.35
CA ILE A 139 -4.09 9.71 -6.97
C ILE A 139 -5.40 10.46 -6.70
N GLN A 140 -5.42 11.77 -6.98
CA GLN A 140 -6.60 12.59 -6.77
C GLN A 140 -7.78 12.05 -7.59
N LYS A 141 -7.53 11.62 -8.83
CA LYS A 141 -8.56 11.00 -9.67
C LYS A 141 -9.05 9.66 -9.11
N HIS A 142 -8.15 8.83 -8.57
CA HIS A 142 -8.50 7.52 -8.01
C HIS A 142 -9.38 7.65 -6.76
N TYR A 143 -8.97 8.48 -5.80
CA TYR A 143 -9.72 8.72 -4.56
C TYR A 143 -10.84 9.76 -4.69
N LYS A 144 -11.03 10.32 -5.90
CA LYS A 144 -12.02 11.34 -6.22
C LYS A 144 -11.92 12.56 -5.31
N ILE A 145 -10.69 13.00 -5.05
CA ILE A 145 -10.38 14.14 -4.18
C ILE A 145 -10.53 15.41 -5.00
N SER A 146 -11.32 16.35 -4.46
CA SER A 146 -11.65 17.59 -5.17
C SER A 146 -10.69 18.73 -4.81
N ALA A 147 -10.52 19.71 -5.71
CA ALA A 147 -9.69 20.87 -5.43
C ALA A 147 -10.14 21.69 -4.18
N PRO A 148 -11.45 21.88 -3.91
CA PRO A 148 -11.90 22.51 -2.67
C PRO A 148 -11.52 21.73 -1.40
N GLU A 149 -11.50 20.40 -1.47
CA GLU A 149 -11.10 19.52 -0.36
C GLU A 149 -9.62 19.71 -0.03
N LEU A 150 -8.75 19.81 -1.03
CA LEU A 150 -7.33 20.13 -0.84
C LEU A 150 -7.07 21.54 -0.31
N GLY A 151 -8.09 22.41 -0.31
CA GLY A 151 -8.03 23.72 0.34
C GLY A 151 -8.26 23.67 1.85
N VAL A 152 -8.81 22.56 2.37
CA VAL A 152 -9.15 22.39 3.79
C VAL A 152 -8.43 21.23 4.48
N SER A 153 -7.96 20.23 3.73
CA SER A 153 -7.21 19.08 4.24
C SER A 153 -6.04 18.72 3.33
N SER A 154 -5.08 17.95 3.88
CA SER A 154 -3.99 17.41 3.07
C SER A 154 -4.47 16.27 2.17
N LEU A 155 -3.69 15.98 1.12
CA LEU A 155 -3.96 14.83 0.25
C LEU A 155 -3.97 13.51 1.03
N ALA A 156 -3.04 13.33 1.98
CA ALA A 156 -3.01 12.14 2.84
C ALA A 156 -4.26 12.02 3.70
N ASP A 157 -4.71 13.11 4.34
CA ASP A 157 -5.90 13.08 5.21
C ASP A 157 -7.17 12.73 4.44
N ALA A 158 -7.33 13.31 3.25
CA ALA A 158 -8.45 13.00 2.37
C ALA A 158 -8.48 11.50 1.99
N ILE A 159 -7.30 10.89 1.77
CA ILE A 159 -7.20 9.47 1.42
C ILE A 159 -7.47 8.58 2.62
N VAL A 160 -6.89 8.90 3.78
CA VAL A 160 -7.18 8.19 5.04
C VAL A 160 -8.68 8.23 5.31
N CYS A 161 -9.33 9.37 5.11
CA CYS A 161 -10.77 9.50 5.23
C CYS A 161 -11.51 8.56 4.27
N ARG A 162 -11.09 8.47 2.99
CA ARG A 162 -11.71 7.55 2.01
C ARG A 162 -11.52 6.09 2.38
N ILE A 163 -10.35 5.70 2.89
CA ILE A 163 -10.07 4.33 3.33
C ILE A 163 -10.92 4.00 4.56
N ALA A 164 -10.86 4.85 5.59
CA ALA A 164 -11.56 4.65 6.85
C ALA A 164 -13.09 4.69 6.70
N ALA A 165 -13.62 5.58 5.85
CA ALA A 165 -15.06 5.72 5.63
C ALA A 165 -15.61 4.76 4.57
N ARG A 166 -14.76 3.92 3.94
CA ARG A 166 -15.18 3.03 2.84
C ARG A 166 -16.39 2.16 3.19
N ASP A 167 -16.42 1.64 4.41
CA ASP A 167 -17.48 0.73 4.85
C ASP A 167 -18.70 1.47 5.42
N ALA A 168 -18.58 2.78 5.66
CA ALA A 168 -19.65 3.63 6.20
C ALA A 168 -20.44 4.42 5.13
N LEU A 169 -19.87 4.59 3.93
CA LEU A 169 -20.45 5.30 2.77
C LEU A 169 -20.89 4.31 1.70
#